data_AF-A0A7S2H1K3-F1
#
_entry.id   AF-A0A7S2H1K3-F1
#
_cell.length_a   1.000
_cell.length_b   1.000
_cell.length_c   1.000
_cell.angle_alpha   90.00
_cell.angle_beta   90.00
_cell.angle_gamma   90.00
#
_symmetry.space_group_name_H-M   'P 1'
#
loop_
_entity.id
_entity.type
_entity.pdbx_description
1 polymer ?
#
loop_
_entity_poly.entity_id
_entity_poly.type
_entity_poly.pdbx_seq_one_letter_code
_entity_poly.pdbx_strand_id
1 'polypeptide(L)'
;MMVRTASLALLAGAATLLHGARGFAPPRSASVKALSRTGSSAIFDIAPDGSSSYDSFCGTDTSSMPPGEEARKYRRTVYTHDDWVKHRNQDRFIYYLTSIFRFGVYKNLDREVGLTTLVACLVVVWNCIFGGYTDLSGNEQAALIEGIPKLILPLSAFTLTNASLGLLLVFRTNSSYKRWDEARKNW
;
A
#
# COMPACT_ATOMS: atom_id res chain seq x y z
N MET A 1 14.28 -28.57 -49.10
CA MET A 1 15.60 -28.13 -48.59
C MET A 1 15.42 -26.77 -47.92
N MET A 2 14.91 -26.70 -46.68
CA MET A 2 14.57 -25.40 -46.04
C MET A 2 14.37 -25.47 -44.51
N VAL A 3 15.12 -26.31 -43.78
CA VAL A 3 14.92 -26.53 -42.32
C VAL A 3 16.15 -26.15 -41.46
N ARG A 4 17.18 -25.48 -42.01
CA ARG A 4 18.45 -25.28 -41.28
C ARG A 4 18.69 -23.90 -40.66
N THR A 5 17.77 -22.94 -40.76
CA THR A 5 18.02 -21.55 -40.28
C THR A 5 17.41 -21.22 -38.92
N ALA A 6 16.51 -22.03 -38.36
CA ALA A 6 15.84 -21.70 -37.10
C ALA A 6 16.66 -22.01 -35.83
N SER A 7 17.61 -22.97 -35.89
CA SER A 7 18.36 -23.40 -34.71
C SER A 7 19.47 -22.44 -34.25
N LEU A 8 19.91 -21.52 -35.11
CA LEU A 8 20.97 -20.55 -34.75
C LEU A 8 20.44 -19.30 -34.04
N ALA A 9 19.16 -18.93 -34.23
CA ALA A 9 18.56 -17.79 -33.55
C ALA A 9 18.21 -18.07 -32.08
N LEU A 10 17.96 -19.35 -31.75
CA LEU A 10 17.56 -19.77 -30.40
C LEU A 10 18.75 -19.90 -29.44
N LEU A 11 19.99 -19.98 -29.96
CA LEU A 11 21.22 -20.03 -29.17
C LEU A 11 21.83 -18.65 -28.87
N ALA A 12 21.51 -17.62 -29.66
CA ALA A 12 21.97 -16.25 -29.42
C ALA A 12 21.15 -15.52 -28.33
N GLY A 13 19.88 -15.89 -28.13
CA GLY A 13 19.01 -15.30 -27.10
C GLY A 13 19.27 -15.79 -25.67
N ALA A 14 19.93 -16.93 -25.49
CA ALA A 14 20.21 -17.49 -24.17
C ALA A 14 21.50 -16.92 -23.53
N ALA A 15 22.41 -16.37 -24.33
CA ALA A 15 23.71 -15.87 -23.86
C ALA A 15 23.65 -14.45 -23.24
N THR A 16 22.58 -13.69 -23.48
CA THR A 16 22.41 -12.34 -22.90
C THR A 16 21.73 -12.33 -21.53
N LEU A 17 21.36 -13.50 -20.98
CA LEU A 17 20.76 -13.62 -19.65
C LEU A 17 21.76 -13.93 -18.51
N LEU A 18 23.06 -13.99 -18.78
CA LEU A 18 24.07 -14.45 -17.80
C LEU A 18 25.15 -13.43 -17.40
N HIS A 19 25.04 -12.15 -17.76
CA HIS A 19 25.97 -11.12 -17.29
C HIS A 19 25.24 -9.93 -16.67
N GLY A 20 25.06 -9.97 -15.34
CA GLY A 20 24.48 -8.83 -14.63
C GLY A 20 24.11 -9.02 -13.16
N ALA A 21 24.44 -10.14 -12.52
CA ALA A 21 24.31 -10.24 -11.07
C ALA A 21 25.47 -9.49 -10.38
N ARG A 22 25.45 -8.16 -10.43
CA ARG A 22 26.20 -7.33 -9.49
C ARG A 22 25.30 -7.10 -8.29
N GLY A 23 25.61 -7.80 -7.20
CA GLY A 23 24.95 -7.60 -5.91
C GLY A 23 24.95 -6.12 -5.53
N PHE A 24 23.84 -5.67 -4.96
CA PHE A 24 23.74 -4.36 -4.33
C PHE A 24 24.73 -4.32 -3.16
N ALA A 25 25.91 -3.75 -3.42
CA ALA A 25 26.84 -3.36 -2.38
C ALA A 25 26.48 -1.95 -1.93
N PRO A 26 26.20 -1.69 -0.64
CA PRO A 26 26.05 -0.32 -0.17
C PRO A 26 27.38 0.42 -0.41
N PRO A 27 27.38 1.65 -0.94
CA PRO A 27 28.62 2.40 -1.10
C PRO A 27 29.26 2.58 0.28
N ARG A 28 30.52 2.15 0.40
CA ARG A 28 31.40 2.43 1.54
C ARG A 28 31.42 3.95 1.74
N SER A 29 31.16 4.42 2.96
CA SER A 29 31.11 5.82 3.38
C SER A 29 32.08 6.70 2.59
N ALA A 30 31.57 7.34 1.54
CA ALA A 30 32.26 8.43 0.89
C ALA A 30 32.13 9.64 1.84
N SER A 31 33.27 10.13 2.31
CA SER A 31 33.36 11.37 3.07
C SER A 31 32.58 12.47 2.35
N VAL A 32 31.52 12.96 2.99
CA VAL A 32 30.67 14.03 2.46
C VAL A 32 31.51 15.30 2.41
N LYS A 33 32.05 15.63 1.25
CA LYS A 33 32.50 17.00 0.96
C LYS A 33 31.26 17.88 1.01
N ALA A 34 31.19 18.76 2.00
CA ALA A 34 30.15 19.78 2.11
C ALA A 34 30.17 20.64 0.84
N LEU A 35 29.22 20.38 -0.06
CA LEU A 35 29.01 21.22 -1.23
C LEU A 35 28.28 22.48 -0.74
N SER A 36 28.94 23.63 -0.87
CA SER A 36 28.37 24.91 -0.48
C SER A 36 27.07 25.16 -1.24
N ARG A 37 26.00 25.38 -0.48
CA ARG A 37 24.67 25.72 -0.97
C ARG A 37 24.73 27.07 -1.70
N THR A 38 24.96 27.05 -3.01
CA THR A 38 24.68 28.17 -3.90
C THR A 38 23.29 27.96 -4.48
N GLY A 39 22.41 28.94 -4.25
CA GLY A 39 20.98 28.85 -4.44
C GLY A 39 20.52 28.42 -5.84
N SER A 40 19.64 27.42 -5.86
CA SER A 40 18.54 27.32 -6.81
C SER A 40 17.36 26.69 -6.05
N SER A 41 16.48 27.55 -5.55
CA SER A 41 15.34 27.25 -4.69
C SER A 41 14.12 26.82 -5.51
N ALA A 42 14.21 25.72 -6.26
CA ALA A 42 13.12 25.34 -7.19
C ALA A 42 12.69 23.86 -7.14
N ILE A 43 13.14 23.05 -6.18
CA ILE A 43 12.72 21.63 -6.09
C ILE A 43 12.18 21.21 -4.71
N PHE A 44 12.22 22.06 -3.68
CA PHE A 44 11.62 21.73 -2.38
C PHE A 44 11.22 23.00 -1.64
N ASP A 45 10.35 23.80 -2.24
CA ASP A 45 9.65 24.83 -1.48
C ASP A 45 8.63 24.12 -0.59
N ILE A 46 9.00 23.99 0.69
CA ILE A 46 8.06 23.70 1.75
C ILE A 46 7.11 24.90 1.76
N ALA A 47 5.85 24.66 1.37
CA ALA A 47 4.85 25.70 1.42
C ALA A 47 4.81 26.31 2.84
N PRO A 48 4.72 27.64 2.98
CA PRO A 48 4.83 28.33 4.27
C PRO A 48 3.72 27.96 5.26
N ASP A 49 2.69 27.24 4.81
CA ASP A 49 1.59 26.69 5.60
C ASP A 49 1.87 25.29 6.16
N GLY A 50 3.06 24.73 5.94
CA GLY A 50 3.44 23.39 6.40
C GLY A 50 2.76 22.26 5.63
N SER A 51 2.06 22.58 4.53
CA SER A 51 1.49 21.57 3.65
C SER A 51 2.59 20.90 2.84
N SER A 52 2.47 19.58 2.70
CA SER A 52 3.28 18.85 1.76
C SER A 52 2.70 19.01 0.34
N SER A 53 3.50 18.79 -0.70
CA SER A 53 3.01 18.83 -2.08
C SER A 53 1.85 17.86 -2.37
N TYR A 54 1.61 16.84 -1.53
CA TYR A 54 0.47 15.93 -1.66
C TYR A 54 -0.83 16.50 -1.07
N ASP A 55 -0.75 17.37 -0.06
CA ASP A 55 -1.92 17.99 0.59
C ASP A 55 -2.58 19.05 -0.32
N SER A 56 -1.80 19.67 -1.20
CA SER A 56 -2.28 20.69 -2.16
C SER A 56 -3.24 20.14 -3.23
N PHE A 57 -3.18 18.85 -3.58
CA PHE A 57 -4.06 18.27 -4.61
C PHE A 57 -5.49 18.01 -4.13
N CYS A 58 -5.72 17.98 -2.82
CA CYS A 58 -7.02 17.62 -2.25
C CYS A 58 -7.80 18.76 -1.62
N GLY A 59 -7.32 20.00 -1.70
CA GLY A 59 -8.02 21.15 -1.13
C GLY A 59 -8.25 21.00 0.38
N THR A 60 -7.30 20.39 1.09
CA THR A 60 -7.42 20.19 2.54
C THR A 60 -7.15 21.52 3.24
N ASP A 61 -8.17 22.09 3.90
CA ASP A 61 -8.02 23.27 4.75
C ASP A 61 -6.95 23.02 5.83
N THR A 62 -5.80 23.68 5.69
CA THR A 62 -4.62 23.58 6.59
C THR A 62 -4.87 24.08 8.01
N SER A 63 -6.06 24.64 8.28
CA SER A 63 -6.48 25.09 9.61
C SER A 63 -7.05 23.97 10.50
N SER A 64 -7.39 22.82 9.93
CA SER A 64 -7.98 21.70 10.67
C SER A 64 -6.90 20.68 11.07
N MET A 65 -6.84 20.36 12.37
CA MET A 65 -5.99 19.26 12.84
C MET A 65 -6.40 17.96 12.12
N PRO A 66 -5.44 17.13 11.65
CA PRO A 66 -5.75 15.84 11.08
C PRO A 66 -6.67 15.05 12.04
N PRO A 67 -7.65 14.28 11.55
CA PRO A 67 -8.59 13.55 12.41
C PRO A 67 -7.89 12.58 13.38
N GLY A 68 -6.68 12.12 13.04
CA GLY A 68 -5.82 11.33 13.92
C GLY A 68 -5.19 12.12 15.09
N GLU A 69 -4.95 13.41 14.92
CA GLU A 69 -4.47 14.33 15.97
C GLU A 69 -5.59 14.72 16.93
N GLU A 70 -6.80 14.97 16.41
CA GLU A 70 -7.99 15.26 17.23
C GLU A 70 -8.31 14.12 18.21
N ALA A 71 -8.11 12.87 17.77
CA ALA A 71 -8.30 11.69 18.59
C ALA A 71 -7.33 11.58 19.80
N ARG A 72 -6.19 12.29 19.79
CA ARG A 72 -5.21 12.24 20.88
C ARG A 72 -5.75 12.81 22.18
N LYS A 73 -6.69 13.77 22.11
CA LYS A 73 -7.35 14.39 23.27
C LYS A 73 -8.13 13.37 24.11
N TYR A 74 -8.65 12.32 23.47
CA TYR A 74 -9.44 11.28 24.14
C TYR A 74 -8.60 10.12 24.68
N ARG A 75 -7.27 10.15 24.51
CA ARG A 75 -6.38 9.12 25.04
C ARG A 75 -6.18 9.35 26.55
N ARG A 76 -7.01 8.70 27.37
CA ARG A 76 -6.88 8.71 28.83
C ARG A 76 -5.52 8.18 29.28
N THR A 77 -4.90 8.87 30.23
CA THR A 77 -3.56 8.57 30.77
C THR A 77 -3.58 7.87 32.12
N VAL A 78 -4.70 7.90 32.85
CA VAL A 78 -4.85 7.29 34.18
C VAL A 78 -5.77 6.07 34.10
N TYR A 79 -5.30 4.94 34.61
CA TYR A 79 -6.06 3.70 34.69
C TYR A 79 -6.97 3.72 35.93
N THR A 80 -8.28 3.64 35.71
CA THR A 80 -9.29 3.72 36.77
C THR A 80 -9.92 2.37 37.10
N HIS A 81 -10.68 2.28 38.19
CA HIS A 81 -11.35 1.04 38.57
C HIS A 81 -12.35 0.57 37.50
N ASP A 82 -13.07 1.50 36.87
CA ASP A 82 -14.00 1.19 35.77
C ASP A 82 -13.28 0.56 34.57
N ASP A 83 -12.02 0.94 34.32
CA ASP A 83 -11.20 0.34 33.28
C ASP A 83 -10.82 -1.11 33.62
N TRP A 84 -10.60 -1.43 34.90
CA TRP A 84 -10.36 -2.80 35.36
C TRP A 84 -11.61 -3.69 35.18
N VAL A 85 -12.79 -3.18 35.56
CA VAL A 85 -14.06 -3.89 35.36
C VAL A 85 -14.27 -4.14 33.85
N LYS A 86 -14.10 -3.11 33.03
CA LYS A 86 -14.22 -3.22 31.57
C LYS A 86 -13.22 -4.21 30.96
N HIS A 87 -11.99 -4.27 31.49
CA HIS A 87 -10.98 -5.19 31.02
C HIS A 87 -11.33 -6.66 31.32
N ARG A 88 -12.01 -6.91 32.45
CA ARG A 88 -12.42 -8.24 32.92
C ARG A 88 -13.72 -8.76 32.32
N ASN A 89 -14.51 -7.91 31.66
CA ASN A 89 -15.75 -8.33 30.99
C ASN A 89 -15.47 -9.37 29.90
N GLN A 90 -16.22 -10.48 29.92
CA GLN A 90 -16.09 -11.56 28.94
C GLN A 90 -16.66 -11.18 27.57
N ASP A 91 -17.68 -10.30 27.53
CA ASP A 91 -18.31 -9.81 26.29
C ASP A 91 -17.50 -8.75 25.54
N ARG A 92 -16.28 -8.46 26.02
CA ARG A 92 -15.38 -7.44 25.47
C ARG A 92 -15.06 -7.67 23.99
N PHE A 93 -15.03 -8.91 23.53
CA PHE A 93 -14.79 -9.23 22.12
C PHE A 93 -15.94 -8.78 21.21
N ILE A 94 -17.20 -8.98 21.63
CA ILE A 94 -18.38 -8.56 20.88
C ILE A 94 -18.46 -7.03 20.82
N TYR A 95 -18.19 -6.37 21.96
CA TYR A 95 -18.09 -4.92 22.01
C TYR A 95 -17.03 -4.39 21.04
N TYR A 96 -15.86 -5.02 20.97
CA TYR A 96 -14.83 -4.58 20.03
C TYR A 96 -15.15 -4.88 18.58
N LEU A 97 -15.69 -6.06 18.26
CA LEU A 97 -16.11 -6.43 16.91
C LEU A 97 -17.15 -5.45 16.36
N THR A 98 -18.16 -5.11 17.15
CA THR A 98 -19.17 -4.10 16.78
C THR A 98 -18.59 -2.69 16.69
N SER A 99 -17.59 -2.38 17.53
CA SER A 99 -16.87 -1.11 17.48
C SER A 99 -15.91 -0.99 16.30
N ILE A 100 -15.60 -2.09 15.57
CA ILE A 100 -14.70 -2.07 14.41
C ILE A 100 -15.14 -0.99 13.41
N PHE A 101 -16.41 -0.99 13.04
CA PHE A 101 -16.98 -0.03 12.09
C PHE A 101 -16.94 1.43 12.56
N ARG A 102 -16.65 1.68 13.85
CA ARG A 102 -16.56 3.02 14.45
C ARG A 102 -15.11 3.51 14.59
N PHE A 103 -14.10 2.68 14.33
CA PHE A 103 -12.70 3.06 14.53
C PHE A 103 -12.15 3.94 13.40
N GLY A 104 -11.40 4.97 13.78
CA GLY A 104 -10.76 5.92 12.86
C GLY A 104 -9.69 5.33 11.93
N VAL A 105 -9.32 4.06 12.11
CA VAL A 105 -8.43 3.36 11.16
C VAL A 105 -9.07 3.30 9.77
N TYR A 106 -10.38 3.08 9.69
CA TYR A 106 -11.11 3.11 8.43
C TYR A 106 -11.06 4.49 7.78
N LYS A 107 -11.18 5.57 8.57
CA LYS A 107 -11.13 6.94 8.04
C LYS A 107 -9.78 7.33 7.43
N ASN A 108 -8.69 6.68 7.85
CA ASN A 108 -7.36 6.93 7.28
C ASN A 108 -7.05 6.03 6.07
N LEU A 109 -7.80 4.94 5.91
CA LEU A 109 -7.54 3.90 4.91
C LEU A 109 -8.64 3.80 3.84
N ASP A 110 -9.76 4.48 4.03
CA ASP A 110 -10.96 4.38 3.20
C ASP A 110 -10.70 4.76 1.74
N ARG A 111 -9.89 5.78 1.49
CA ARG A 111 -9.60 6.26 0.15
C ARG A 111 -8.76 5.27 -0.65
N GLU A 112 -7.74 4.69 -0.02
CA GLU A 112 -6.85 3.72 -0.67
C GLU A 112 -7.61 2.41 -0.95
N VAL A 113 -8.38 1.93 0.03
CA VAL A 113 -9.20 0.72 -0.13
C VAL A 113 -10.36 0.95 -1.10
N GLY A 114 -10.97 2.13 -1.08
CA GLY A 114 -12.05 2.51 -1.99
C GLY A 114 -11.57 2.56 -3.44
N LEU A 115 -10.39 3.14 -3.70
CA LEU A 115 -9.80 3.18 -5.03
C LEU A 115 -9.49 1.76 -5.56
N THR A 116 -8.86 0.92 -4.74
CA THR A 116 -8.52 -0.46 -5.15
C THR A 116 -9.78 -1.31 -5.37
N THR A 117 -10.81 -1.14 -4.54
CA THR A 117 -12.12 -1.79 -4.71
C THR A 117 -12.81 -1.32 -5.98
N LEU A 118 -12.76 -0.02 -6.30
CA LEU A 118 -13.32 0.54 -7.52
C LEU A 118 -12.64 -0.06 -8.76
N VAL A 119 -11.30 -0.11 -8.78
CA VAL A 119 -10.55 -0.72 -9.88
C VAL A 119 -10.92 -2.19 -10.03
N ALA A 120 -11.02 -2.94 -8.93
CA ALA A 120 -11.46 -4.34 -8.97
C ALA A 120 -12.87 -4.49 -9.53
N CYS A 121 -13.81 -3.63 -9.12
CA CYS A 121 -15.19 -3.63 -9.63
C CYS A 121 -15.21 -3.33 -11.14
N LEU A 122 -14.42 -2.36 -11.61
CA LEU A 122 -14.31 -2.07 -13.04
C LEU A 122 -13.78 -3.26 -13.84
N VAL A 123 -12.78 -3.97 -13.31
CA VAL A 123 -12.26 -5.19 -13.95
C VAL A 123 -13.32 -6.29 -14.00
N VAL A 124 -14.11 -6.47 -12.93
CA VAL A 124 -15.23 -7.43 -12.92
C VAL A 124 -16.28 -7.06 -13.96
N VAL A 125 -16.72 -5.80 -14.00
CA VAL A 125 -17.70 -5.31 -14.98
C VAL A 125 -17.19 -5.48 -16.41
N TRP A 126 -15.91 -5.16 -16.65
CA TRP A 126 -15.26 -5.38 -17.94
C TRP A 126 -15.32 -6.85 -18.35
N ASN A 127 -14.92 -7.76 -17.45
CA ASN A 127 -14.95 -9.19 -17.73
C ASN A 127 -16.38 -9.71 -17.92
N CYS A 128 -17.40 -9.16 -17.24
CA CYS A 128 -18.79 -9.56 -17.45
C CYS A 128 -19.32 -9.13 -18.83
N ILE A 129 -18.95 -7.94 -19.31
CA ILE A 129 -19.41 -7.40 -20.61
C ILE A 129 -18.75 -8.13 -21.78
N PHE A 130 -17.43 -8.35 -21.71
CA PHE A 130 -16.63 -8.85 -22.84
C PHE A 130 -16.28 -10.34 -22.76
N GLY A 131 -16.29 -10.93 -21.57
CA GLY A 131 -15.92 -12.33 -21.34
C GLY A 131 -17.11 -13.28 -21.15
N GLY A 132 -18.34 -12.75 -21.11
CA GLY A 132 -19.53 -13.48 -20.69
C GLY A 132 -19.57 -13.64 -19.16
N TYR A 133 -20.75 -13.93 -18.61
CA TYR A 133 -20.91 -14.17 -17.18
C TYR A 133 -21.89 -15.30 -16.91
N THR A 134 -21.67 -16.01 -15.82
CA THR A 134 -22.60 -17.01 -15.31
C THR A 134 -23.50 -16.34 -14.28
N ASP A 135 -24.81 -16.36 -14.51
CA ASP A 135 -25.78 -15.82 -13.56
C ASP A 135 -25.85 -16.69 -12.29
N LEU A 136 -26.45 -16.17 -11.23
CA LEU A 136 -26.69 -16.87 -9.96
C LEU A 136 -27.56 -18.12 -10.14
N SER A 137 -28.31 -18.22 -11.23
CA SER A 137 -29.06 -19.42 -11.62
C SER A 137 -28.23 -20.46 -12.37
N GLY A 138 -26.93 -20.23 -12.54
CA GLY A 138 -26.01 -21.13 -13.25
C GLY A 138 -26.09 -21.05 -14.77
N ASN A 139 -26.84 -20.11 -15.33
CA ASN A 139 -26.97 -19.94 -16.78
C ASN A 139 -25.80 -19.10 -17.31
N GLU A 140 -25.08 -19.62 -18.31
CA GLU A 140 -24.01 -18.89 -19.00
C GLU A 140 -24.61 -17.93 -20.02
N GLN A 141 -24.31 -16.65 -19.87
CA GLN A 141 -24.70 -15.62 -20.82
C GLN A 141 -23.50 -15.27 -21.71
N ALA A 142 -23.73 -15.27 -23.03
CA ALA A 142 -22.73 -14.90 -24.01
C ALA A 142 -22.29 -13.44 -23.84
N ALA A 143 -21.05 -13.14 -24.21
CA ALA A 143 -20.51 -11.79 -24.18
C ALA A 143 -21.34 -10.85 -25.08
N LEU A 144 -21.53 -9.61 -24.63
CA LEU A 144 -22.33 -8.64 -25.37
C LEU A 144 -21.59 -8.14 -26.65
N ILE A 145 -20.26 -8.16 -26.62
CA ILE A 145 -19.38 -7.79 -27.73
C ILE A 145 -18.24 -8.82 -27.80
N GLU A 146 -18.16 -9.54 -28.91
CA GLU A 146 -17.12 -10.56 -29.14
C GLU A 146 -15.83 -9.92 -29.70
N GLY A 147 -14.67 -10.39 -29.23
CA GLY A 147 -13.36 -10.07 -29.81
C GLY A 147 -12.35 -9.37 -28.89
N ILE A 148 -12.72 -9.03 -27.66
CA ILE A 148 -11.82 -8.39 -26.69
C ILE A 148 -11.35 -9.43 -25.64
N PRO A 149 -10.03 -9.55 -25.37
CA PRO A 149 -9.53 -10.52 -24.41
C PRO A 149 -9.88 -10.16 -22.96
N LYS A 150 -10.10 -11.19 -22.14
CA LYS A 150 -10.30 -11.06 -20.70
C LYS A 150 -9.09 -10.45 -19.99
N LEU A 151 -9.35 -9.57 -19.03
CA LEU A 151 -8.30 -8.97 -18.20
C LEU A 151 -8.03 -9.91 -17.01
N ILE A 152 -6.85 -10.54 -17.01
CA ILE A 152 -6.38 -11.41 -15.92
C ILE A 152 -5.04 -10.92 -15.39
N LEU A 153 -4.88 -10.92 -14.07
CA LEU A 153 -3.57 -10.72 -13.45
C LEU A 153 -2.88 -12.07 -13.22
N PRO A 154 -1.56 -12.18 -13.45
CA PRO A 154 -0.81 -13.39 -13.19
C PRO A 154 -0.66 -13.64 -11.68
N LEU A 155 -1.24 -14.74 -11.20
CA LEU A 155 -1.20 -15.14 -9.78
C LEU A 155 0.24 -15.45 -9.28
N SER A 156 1.15 -15.80 -10.19
CA SER A 156 2.54 -16.15 -9.86
C SER A 156 3.31 -15.00 -9.20
N ALA A 157 3.10 -13.76 -9.65
CA ALA A 157 3.76 -12.58 -9.08
C ALA A 157 3.28 -12.31 -7.64
N PHE A 158 2.00 -12.54 -7.36
CA PHE A 158 1.44 -12.38 -6.02
C PHE A 158 2.00 -13.43 -5.06
N THR A 159 2.04 -14.70 -5.47
CA THR A 159 2.58 -15.79 -4.63
C THR A 159 4.05 -15.59 -4.28
N LEU A 160 4.87 -15.11 -5.22
CA LEU A 160 6.30 -14.91 -4.99
C LEU A 160 6.59 -13.74 -4.04
N THR A 161 5.76 -12.68 -4.07
CA THR A 161 6.00 -11.44 -3.31
C THR A 161 5.38 -11.44 -1.93
N ASN A 162 4.35 -12.26 -1.68
CA ASN A 162 3.58 -12.24 -0.43
C ASN A 162 4.45 -12.46 0.82
N ALA A 163 5.41 -13.39 0.77
CA ALA A 163 6.32 -13.66 1.89
C ALA A 163 7.23 -12.45 2.22
N SER A 164 7.74 -11.76 1.18
CA SER A 164 8.61 -10.59 1.36
C SER A 164 7.82 -9.39 1.92
N LEU A 165 6.61 -9.16 1.43
CA LEU A 165 5.70 -8.12 1.91
C LEU A 165 5.36 -8.29 3.39
N GLY A 166 5.08 -9.52 3.83
CA GLY A 166 4.80 -9.81 5.25
C GLY A 166 5.98 -9.46 6.15
N LEU A 167 7.20 -9.83 5.75
CA LEU A 167 8.41 -9.53 6.52
C LEU A 167 8.73 -8.03 6.55
N LEU A 168 8.54 -7.32 5.44
CA LEU A 168 8.71 -5.87 5.37
C LEU A 168 7.72 -5.16 6.31
N LEU A 169 6.47 -5.61 6.34
CA LEU A 169 5.44 -5.07 7.23
C LEU A 169 5.84 -5.19 8.71
N VAL A 170 6.38 -6.34 9.13
CA VAL A 170 6.84 -6.55 10.51
C VAL A 170 8.00 -5.63 10.87
N PHE A 171 9.00 -5.47 9.99
CA PHE A 171 10.11 -4.57 10.26
C PHE A 171 9.69 -3.09 10.28
N ARG A 172 8.80 -2.69 9.37
CA ARG A 172 8.24 -1.34 9.33
C ARG A 172 7.47 -1.00 10.61
N THR A 173 6.63 -1.91 11.08
CA THR A 173 5.82 -1.72 12.29
C THR A 173 6.69 -1.71 13.55
N ASN A 174 7.69 -2.60 13.66
CA ASN A 174 8.64 -2.59 14.77
C ASN A 174 9.44 -1.29 14.87
N SER A 175 9.97 -0.78 13.75
CA SER A 175 10.71 0.49 13.71
C SER A 175 9.81 1.67 14.11
N SER A 176 8.57 1.68 13.62
CA SER A 176 7.59 2.73 13.95
C SER A 176 7.21 2.70 15.43
N TYR A 177 7.02 1.51 16.01
CA TYR A 177 6.70 1.34 17.42
C TYR A 177 7.83 1.81 18.33
N LYS A 178 9.09 1.51 17.97
CA LYS A 178 10.26 1.98 18.71
C LYS A 178 10.31 3.51 18.82
N ARG A 179 10.11 4.21 17.70
CA ARG A 179 10.08 5.69 17.68
C ARG A 179 8.91 6.27 18.49
N TRP A 180 7.76 5.61 18.45
CA TRP A 180 6.59 6.01 19.24
C TRP A 180 6.83 5.86 20.74
N ASP A 181 7.49 4.78 21.17
CA ASP A 181 7.84 4.54 22.58
C ASP A 181 8.92 5.52 23.07
N GLU A 182 9.94 5.78 22.26
CA GLU A 182 10.96 6.81 22.56
C GLU A 182 10.34 8.21 22.73
N ALA A 183 9.42 8.61 21.84
CA ALA A 183 8.74 9.90 21.93
C ALA A 183 7.90 10.05 23.22
N ARG A 184 7.30 8.95 23.70
CA ARG A 184 6.54 8.94 24.96
C ARG A 184 7.41 9.06 26.21
N LYS A 185 8.67 8.64 26.14
CA LYS A 185 9.61 8.65 27.27
C LYS A 185 10.35 9.98 27.42
N ASN A 186 10.41 10.77 26.35
CA ASN A 186 11.08 12.08 26.32
C ASN A 186 10.18 13.26 26.73
N TRP A 187 8.93 12.98 27.13
CA TRP A 187 7.96 13.96 27.63
C TRP A 187 7.61 13.61 29.09
#